data_AF-A0A958QSY8-F1
#
_entry.id   AF-A0A958QSY8-F1
#
_cell.length_a   1.000
_cell.length_b   1.000
_cell.length_c   1.000
_cell.angle_alpha   90.00
_cell.angle_beta   90.00
_cell.angle_gamma   90.00
#
_symmetry.space_group_name_H-M   'P 1'
#
loop_
_entity.id
_entity.type
_entity.pdbx_description
1 polymer ?
#
loop_
_entity_poly.entity_id
_entity_poly.type
_entity_poly.pdbx_seq_one_letter_code
_entity_poly.pdbx_strand_id
1 'polypeptide(L)'
;VKGDDDKSIITFLWPADVKGSKMLTHTHKKDDDDQWLFLPALKRVKRISSRSKTGSFMGSEFSYEDLSSQEIEKYKYKWLRDEKFNGEDHWVIERFPIDSKSGYKRQVVWLSKKILHASKVDYYDRKNELLKTATFHDYVKLKRWWRPGSIKMINHQTKKSSILKWKNRKIGLKFSAKDFHKNSLKE
;
A
#
# COMPACT_ATOMS: atom_id res chain seq x y z
N VAL A 1 -4.50 -0.67 -22.05
CA VAL A 1 -3.26 -0.35 -22.81
C VAL A 1 -2.24 -1.45 -22.52
N LYS A 2 -1.39 -1.87 -23.46
CA LYS A 2 -0.30 -2.83 -23.15
C LYS A 2 0.65 -2.16 -22.14
N GLY A 3 0.54 -2.50 -20.85
CA GLY A 3 1.38 -1.93 -19.77
C GLY A 3 0.64 -1.43 -18.51
N ASP A 4 -0.56 -1.94 -18.21
CA ASP A 4 -1.42 -1.41 -17.13
C ASP A 4 -1.20 -2.01 -15.72
N ASP A 5 -0.19 -2.86 -15.51
CA ASP A 5 -0.05 -3.59 -14.24
C ASP A 5 1.29 -3.34 -13.54
N ASP A 6 1.25 -2.58 -12.44
CA ASP A 6 2.35 -2.52 -11.48
C ASP A 6 2.53 -3.89 -10.82
N LYS A 7 3.78 -4.37 -10.79
CA LYS A 7 4.13 -5.65 -10.15
C LYS A 7 5.10 -5.42 -9.01
N SER A 8 4.84 -6.04 -7.88
CA SER A 8 5.69 -5.95 -6.71
C SER A 8 5.98 -7.34 -6.13
N ILE A 9 7.22 -7.52 -5.66
CA ILE A 9 7.60 -8.67 -4.86
C ILE A 9 8.19 -8.18 -3.54
N ILE A 10 7.68 -8.70 -2.43
CA ILE A 10 8.18 -8.47 -1.08
C ILE A 10 8.75 -9.79 -0.58
N THR A 11 9.99 -9.78 -0.12
CA THR A 11 10.63 -10.95 0.50
C THR A 11 10.98 -10.64 1.95
N PHE A 12 10.53 -11.51 2.85
CA PHE A 12 10.81 -11.41 4.27
C PHE A 12 12.15 -12.07 4.56
N LEU A 13 13.07 -11.31 5.16
CA LEU A 13 14.41 -11.81 5.51
C LEU A 13 14.52 -12.15 7.00
N TRP A 14 13.64 -11.60 7.83
CA TRP A 14 13.61 -11.71 9.29
C TRP A 14 12.24 -11.24 9.84
N PRO A 15 11.77 -11.69 11.03
CA PRO A 15 12.33 -12.72 11.92
C PRO A 15 12.27 -14.16 11.37
N ALA A 16 12.82 -15.11 12.13
CA ALA A 16 12.99 -16.51 11.70
C ALA A 16 11.67 -17.22 11.36
N ASP A 17 10.59 -16.84 12.05
CA ASP A 17 9.22 -17.32 11.84
C ASP A 17 8.63 -16.92 10.48
N VAL A 18 9.07 -15.79 9.91
CA VAL A 18 8.60 -15.29 8.62
C VAL A 18 9.65 -15.30 7.51
N LYS A 19 10.91 -15.57 7.84
CA LYS A 19 12.05 -15.58 6.91
C LYS A 19 11.78 -16.49 5.72
N GLY A 20 12.05 -15.97 4.53
CA GLY A 20 11.83 -16.62 3.24
C GLY A 20 10.41 -16.49 2.71
N SER A 21 9.46 -15.96 3.50
CA SER A 21 8.11 -15.67 2.98
C SER A 21 8.21 -14.64 1.87
N LYS A 22 7.38 -14.82 0.84
CA LYS A 22 7.35 -13.91 -0.31
C LYS A 22 5.93 -13.56 -0.67
N MET A 23 5.67 -12.29 -0.95
CA MET A 23 4.40 -11.83 -1.49
C MET A 23 4.63 -11.25 -2.89
N LEU A 24 3.88 -11.75 -3.87
CA LEU A 24 3.81 -11.20 -5.23
C LEU A 24 2.45 -10.53 -5.40
N THR A 25 2.45 -9.29 -5.90
CA THR A 25 1.24 -8.55 -6.27
C THR A 25 1.35 -8.13 -7.72
N HIS A 26 0.33 -8.45 -8.51
CA HIS A 26 0.07 -7.81 -9.80
C HIS A 26 -1.15 -6.92 -9.60
N THR A 27 -0.94 -5.61 -9.64
CA THR A 27 -2.00 -4.64 -9.51
C THR A 27 -2.68 -4.42 -10.85
N HIS A 28 -4.00 -4.40 -10.86
CA HIS A 28 -4.80 -4.06 -12.04
C HIS A 28 -5.52 -2.74 -11.80
N LYS A 29 -5.68 -1.91 -12.84
CA LYS A 29 -6.33 -0.60 -12.70
C LYS A 29 -7.80 -0.67 -12.33
N LYS A 30 -8.52 -1.60 -12.95
CA LYS A 30 -9.99 -1.72 -12.82
C LYS A 30 -10.43 -3.03 -12.19
N ASP A 31 -9.62 -4.07 -12.33
CA ASP A 31 -9.92 -5.41 -11.83
C ASP A 31 -9.33 -5.65 -10.44
N ASP A 32 -9.72 -6.77 -9.83
CA ASP A 32 -9.14 -7.24 -8.57
C ASP A 32 -7.64 -7.55 -8.76
N ASP A 33 -6.81 -7.10 -7.81
CA ASP A 33 -5.39 -7.43 -7.81
C ASP A 33 -5.15 -8.93 -7.66
N ASP A 34 -4.15 -9.41 -8.39
CA ASP A 34 -3.66 -10.77 -8.27
C ASP A 34 -2.54 -10.85 -7.23
N GLN A 35 -2.82 -11.51 -6.10
CA GLN A 35 -1.88 -11.60 -4.98
C GLN A 35 -1.59 -13.05 -4.61
N TRP A 36 -0.31 -13.34 -4.39
CA TRP A 36 0.18 -14.66 -3.96
C TRP A 36 1.12 -14.51 -2.78
N LEU A 37 0.92 -15.34 -1.76
CA LEU A 37 1.78 -15.47 -0.60
C LEU A 37 2.43 -16.85 -0.61
N PHE A 38 3.76 -16.89 -0.63
CA PHE A 38 4.55 -18.08 -0.43
C PHE A 38 5.00 -18.17 1.02
N LEU A 39 4.75 -19.34 1.62
CA LEU A 39 5.15 -19.67 2.98
C LEU A 39 6.15 -20.83 2.94
N PRO A 40 7.43 -20.61 3.30
CA PRO A 40 8.50 -21.62 3.22
C PRO A 40 8.22 -22.87 4.03
N ALA A 41 7.66 -22.70 5.24
CA ALA A 41 7.31 -23.80 6.14
C ALA A 41 6.35 -24.81 5.49
N LEU A 42 5.50 -24.35 4.57
CA LEU A 42 4.53 -25.19 3.87
C LEU A 42 4.97 -25.55 2.44
N LYS A 43 6.06 -24.95 1.94
CA LYS A 43 6.51 -25.02 0.54
C LYS A 43 5.36 -24.78 -0.47
N ARG A 44 4.39 -23.96 -0.09
CA ARG A 44 3.14 -23.73 -0.83
C ARG A 44 2.94 -22.26 -1.12
N VAL A 45 2.40 -22.01 -2.31
CA VAL A 45 1.93 -20.70 -2.75
C VAL A 45 0.42 -20.65 -2.54
N LYS A 46 -0.06 -19.70 -1.75
CA LYS A 46 -1.48 -19.44 -1.52
C LYS A 46 -1.90 -18.18 -2.27
N ARG A 47 -2.96 -18.26 -3.06
CA ARG A 47 -3.59 -17.05 -3.64
C ARG A 47 -4.34 -16.31 -2.55
N ILE A 48 -4.10 -15.02 -2.41
CA ILE A 48 -4.89 -14.15 -1.54
C ILE A 48 -6.09 -13.71 -2.35
N SER A 49 -7.28 -14.15 -1.94
CA SER A 49 -8.51 -13.75 -2.62
C SER A 49 -8.77 -12.26 -2.43
N SER A 50 -9.47 -11.62 -3.38
CA SER A 50 -9.85 -10.21 -3.24
C SER A 50 -10.77 -9.94 -2.04
N ARG A 51 -11.43 -10.96 -1.48
CA ARG A 51 -12.17 -10.85 -0.21
C ARG A 51 -11.26 -10.77 1.01
N SER A 52 -10.04 -11.30 0.92
CA SER A 52 -9.08 -11.35 2.03
C SER A 52 -8.17 -10.11 2.09
N LYS A 53 -8.27 -9.18 1.13
CA LYS A 53 -7.35 -8.04 1.04
C LYS A 53 -7.45 -7.03 2.18
N THR A 54 -8.57 -7.04 2.89
CA THR A 54 -8.80 -6.22 4.09
C THR A 54 -8.05 -6.73 5.32
N GLY A 55 -7.59 -7.99 5.27
CA GLY A 55 -6.86 -8.62 6.36
C GLY A 55 -5.52 -7.96 6.63
N SER A 56 -5.09 -8.04 7.90
CA SER A 56 -3.78 -7.57 8.32
C SER A 56 -2.66 -8.24 7.54
N PHE A 57 -1.73 -7.43 7.04
CA PHE A 57 -0.50 -7.88 6.43
C PHE A 57 0.48 -8.30 7.52
N MET A 58 0.60 -9.61 7.71
CA MET A 58 1.56 -10.25 8.63
C MET A 58 1.51 -9.67 10.06
N GLY A 59 0.31 -9.44 10.56
CA GLY A 59 0.08 -8.94 11.92
C GLY A 59 0.35 -7.45 12.11
N SER A 60 0.65 -6.71 11.05
CA SER A 60 0.83 -5.26 11.08
C SER A 60 -0.51 -4.50 10.96
N GLU A 61 -0.46 -3.19 11.19
CA GLU A 61 -1.60 -2.29 10.96
C GLU A 61 -1.81 -1.93 9.48
N PHE A 62 -0.99 -2.47 8.57
CA PHE A 62 -1.22 -2.41 7.13
C PHE A 62 -2.12 -3.57 6.72
N SER A 63 -3.07 -3.32 5.82
CA SER A 63 -3.81 -4.37 5.13
C SER A 63 -3.11 -4.76 3.83
N TYR A 64 -3.49 -5.88 3.21
CA TYR A 64 -2.98 -6.23 1.89
C TYR A 64 -3.36 -5.20 0.81
N GLU A 65 -4.53 -4.57 0.92
CA GLU A 65 -4.94 -3.50 0.00
C GLU A 65 -4.12 -2.20 0.17
N ASP A 66 -3.51 -1.96 1.34
CA ASP A 66 -2.61 -0.80 1.54
C ASP A 66 -1.27 -0.94 0.84
N LEU A 67 -0.87 -2.16 0.49
CA LEU A 67 0.43 -2.48 -0.14
C LEU A 67 0.35 -2.64 -1.65
N SER A 68 -0.85 -2.64 -2.21
CA SER A 68 -1.08 -2.58 -3.65
C SER A 68 -0.81 -1.17 -4.20
N SER A 69 -0.51 -1.10 -5.51
CA SER A 69 -0.41 0.19 -6.18
C SER A 69 -1.74 0.95 -6.14
N GLN A 70 -1.61 2.26 -5.97
CA GLN A 70 -2.71 3.19 -5.79
C GLN A 70 -3.14 3.73 -7.16
N GLU A 71 -4.11 3.06 -7.77
CA GLU A 71 -4.62 3.42 -9.11
C GLU A 71 -5.75 4.44 -9.00
N ILE A 72 -5.77 5.42 -9.91
CA ILE A 72 -6.76 6.51 -9.88
C ILE A 72 -8.17 5.92 -10.08
N GLU A 73 -8.27 4.96 -10.99
CA GLU A 73 -9.48 4.25 -11.40
C GLU A 73 -10.13 3.42 -10.29
N LYS A 74 -9.43 3.17 -9.18
CA LYS A 74 -9.96 2.42 -8.03
C LYS A 74 -10.81 3.26 -7.08
N TYR A 75 -10.88 4.58 -7.29
CA TYR A 75 -11.60 5.46 -6.39
C TYR A 75 -12.46 6.49 -7.11
N LYS A 76 -13.52 6.93 -6.43
CA LYS A 76 -14.19 8.22 -6.69
C LYS A 76 -13.60 9.26 -5.75
N TYR A 77 -13.55 10.53 -6.19
CA TYR A 77 -12.90 11.60 -5.44
C TYR A 77 -13.86 12.76 -5.18
N LYS A 78 -13.65 13.42 -4.05
CA LYS A 78 -14.31 14.66 -3.66
C LYS A 78 -13.26 15.56 -3.01
N TRP A 79 -13.02 16.72 -3.61
CA TRP A 79 -12.23 17.76 -2.94
C TRP A 79 -13.00 18.28 -1.73
N LEU A 80 -12.33 18.44 -0.60
CA LEU A 80 -12.94 18.93 0.64
C LEU A 80 -12.59 20.39 0.91
N ARG A 81 -11.29 20.70 0.94
CA ARG A 81 -10.75 22.01 1.30
C ARG A 81 -9.26 22.09 1.02
N ASP A 82 -8.73 23.30 1.14
CA ASP A 82 -7.30 23.54 1.32
C ASP A 82 -6.98 23.61 2.82
N GLU A 83 -5.86 23.03 3.23
CA GLU A 83 -5.45 23.00 4.64
C GLU A 83 -3.93 23.00 4.77
N LYS A 84 -3.42 23.66 5.81
CA LYS A 84 -2.01 23.52 6.20
C LYS A 84 -1.84 22.31 7.11
N PHE A 85 -0.95 21.40 6.73
CA PHE A 85 -0.54 20.27 7.55
C PHE A 85 0.97 20.34 7.76
N ASN A 86 1.41 20.36 9.02
CA ASN A 86 2.80 20.59 9.41
C ASN A 86 3.43 21.84 8.76
N GLY A 87 2.64 22.91 8.61
CA GLY A 87 3.09 24.18 8.04
C GLY A 87 3.14 24.26 6.51
N GLU A 88 2.88 23.16 5.79
CA GLU A 88 2.84 23.12 4.32
C GLU A 88 1.40 23.09 3.78
N ASP A 89 1.17 23.67 2.60
CA ASP A 89 -0.15 23.69 1.96
C ASP A 89 -0.51 22.35 1.31
N HIS A 90 -1.74 21.90 1.56
CA HIS A 90 -2.28 20.64 1.04
C HIS A 90 -3.67 20.86 0.43
N TRP A 91 -4.00 20.02 -0.56
CA TRP A 91 -5.39 19.73 -0.86
C TRP A 91 -5.85 18.59 0.03
N VAL A 92 -6.97 18.76 0.71
CA VAL A 92 -7.64 17.69 1.45
C VAL A 92 -8.68 17.07 0.54
N ILE A 93 -8.47 15.81 0.16
CA ILE A 93 -9.30 15.09 -0.79
C ILE A 93 -9.88 13.86 -0.11
N GLU A 94 -11.18 13.69 -0.19
CA GLU A 94 -11.85 12.46 0.18
C GLU A 94 -11.89 11.53 -1.03
N ARG A 95 -11.54 10.26 -0.83
CA ARG A 95 -11.63 9.22 -1.85
C ARG A 95 -12.41 8.01 -1.35
N PHE A 96 -13.21 7.43 -2.24
CA PHE A 96 -14.12 6.32 -1.96
C PHE A 96 -13.70 5.13 -2.82
N PRO A 97 -13.28 3.99 -2.23
CA PRO A 97 -13.00 2.79 -3.00
C PRO A 97 -14.20 2.38 -3.85
N ILE A 98 -13.99 2.08 -5.13
CA ILE A 98 -15.05 1.58 -6.03
C ILE A 98 -15.36 0.12 -5.73
N ASP A 99 -14.36 -0.66 -5.35
CA ASP A 99 -14.59 -2.06 -4.99
C ASP A 99 -15.25 -2.19 -3.61
N SER A 100 -16.48 -2.70 -3.64
CA SER A 100 -17.28 -3.09 -2.46
C SER A 100 -16.58 -4.04 -1.47
N LYS A 101 -15.52 -4.74 -1.88
CA LYS A 101 -14.73 -5.64 -1.03
C LYS A 101 -13.67 -4.89 -0.22
N SER A 102 -13.41 -3.61 -0.45
CA SER A 102 -12.50 -2.82 0.38
C SER A 102 -12.94 -2.80 1.85
N GLY A 103 -11.98 -2.76 2.77
CA GLY A 103 -12.23 -2.61 4.20
C GLY A 103 -12.63 -1.18 4.57
N TYR A 104 -12.47 -0.24 3.63
CA TYR A 104 -12.66 1.18 3.87
C TYR A 104 -13.92 1.69 3.18
N LYS A 105 -14.73 2.46 3.91
CA LYS A 105 -15.84 3.21 3.30
C LYS A 105 -15.31 4.42 2.54
N ARG A 106 -14.31 5.09 3.11
CA ARG A 106 -13.67 6.29 2.56
C ARG A 106 -12.30 6.51 3.19
N GLN A 107 -11.51 7.34 2.52
CA GLN A 107 -10.21 7.78 3.01
C GLN A 107 -10.10 9.29 2.78
N VAL A 108 -9.49 10.00 3.73
CA VAL A 108 -9.21 11.44 3.59
C VAL A 108 -7.71 11.64 3.46
N VAL A 109 -7.28 12.20 2.33
CA VAL A 109 -5.89 12.33 1.92
C VAL A 109 -5.50 13.80 1.97
N TRP A 110 -4.42 14.11 2.69
CA TRP A 110 -3.74 15.41 2.62
C TRP A 110 -2.66 15.32 1.54
N LEU A 111 -2.95 15.83 0.34
CA LEU A 111 -2.05 15.82 -0.80
C LEU A 111 -1.23 17.11 -0.82
N SER A 112 0.09 17.01 -0.64
CA SER A 112 1.00 18.17 -0.66
C SER A 112 0.94 18.87 -2.01
N LYS A 113 0.69 20.19 -2.00
CA LYS A 113 0.69 21.00 -3.22
C LYS A 113 2.09 21.16 -3.84
N LYS A 114 3.14 20.95 -3.03
CA LYS A 114 4.54 21.11 -3.43
C LYS A 114 5.10 19.90 -4.16
N ILE A 115 4.85 18.70 -3.65
CA ILE A 115 5.43 17.45 -4.19
C ILE A 115 4.39 16.50 -4.79
N LEU A 116 3.09 16.83 -4.70
CA LEU A 116 1.98 16.04 -5.22
C LEU A 116 1.94 14.61 -4.63
N HIS A 117 2.27 14.47 -3.35
CA HIS A 117 2.22 13.20 -2.61
C HIS A 117 1.47 13.35 -1.29
N ALA A 118 0.91 12.25 -0.81
CA ALA A 118 0.14 12.23 0.44
C ALA A 118 1.05 12.39 1.66
N SER A 119 0.81 13.41 2.48
CA SER A 119 1.52 13.57 3.76
C SER A 119 0.81 12.83 4.90
N LYS A 120 -0.51 12.69 4.78
CA LYS A 120 -1.39 12.01 5.74
C LYS A 120 -2.56 11.36 5.02
N VAL A 121 -3.00 10.21 5.50
CA VAL A 121 -4.25 9.56 5.09
C VAL A 121 -5.00 9.06 6.32
N ASP A 122 -6.24 9.49 6.49
CA ASP A 122 -7.17 8.94 7.48
C ASP A 122 -8.08 7.91 6.80
N TYR A 123 -8.16 6.71 7.37
CA TYR A 123 -8.94 5.59 6.86
C TYR A 123 -10.17 5.38 7.74
N TYR A 124 -11.35 5.39 7.11
CA TYR A 124 -12.62 5.13 7.78
C TYR A 124 -13.14 3.74 7.41
N ASP A 125 -13.53 2.96 8.41
CA ASP A 125 -14.07 1.62 8.19
C ASP A 125 -15.46 1.65 7.55
N ARG A 126 -16.04 0.46 7.34
CA ARG A 126 -17.38 0.30 6.75
C ARG A 126 -18.50 0.93 7.58
N LYS A 127 -18.31 1.11 8.89
CA LYS A 127 -19.25 1.81 9.79
C LYS A 127 -19.04 3.33 9.77
N ASN A 128 -18.08 3.82 8.99
CA ASN A 128 -17.66 5.21 8.90
C ASN A 128 -16.94 5.74 10.16
N GLU A 129 -16.38 4.85 10.96
CA GLU A 129 -15.59 5.20 12.13
C GLU A 129 -14.11 5.35 11.73
N LEU A 130 -13.39 6.26 12.38
CA LEU A 130 -11.96 6.44 12.12
C LEU A 130 -11.22 5.19 12.60
N LEU A 131 -10.73 4.40 11.65
CA LEU A 131 -10.04 3.15 11.92
C LEU A 131 -8.56 3.37 12.17
N LYS A 132 -7.88 4.03 11.23
CA LYS A 132 -6.43 4.21 11.29
C LYS A 132 -5.96 5.46 10.52
N THR A 133 -4.78 5.94 10.87
CA THR A 133 -4.12 7.06 10.17
C THR A 133 -2.72 6.67 9.73
N ALA A 134 -2.42 6.87 8.45
CA ALA A 134 -1.07 6.84 7.91
C ALA A 134 -0.47 8.24 7.86
N THR A 135 0.78 8.39 8.29
CA THR A 135 1.58 9.60 8.10
C THR A 135 2.86 9.25 7.36
N PHE A 136 3.22 10.08 6.39
CA PHE A 136 4.32 9.85 5.45
C PHE A 136 5.44 10.83 5.76
N HIS A 137 6.65 10.32 5.96
CA HIS A 137 7.80 11.11 6.42
C HIS A 137 9.02 10.87 5.54
N ASP A 138 10.02 11.73 5.72
CA ASP A 138 11.36 11.58 5.15
C ASP A 138 11.34 11.44 3.62
N TYR A 139 10.55 12.28 2.94
CA TYR A 139 10.44 12.24 1.49
C TYR A 139 11.79 12.46 0.82
N VAL A 140 12.18 11.52 -0.04
CA VAL A 140 13.40 11.59 -0.84
C VAL A 140 13.04 11.69 -2.32
N LYS A 141 13.71 12.60 -3.03
CA LYS A 141 13.61 12.71 -4.49
C LYS A 141 14.62 11.78 -5.14
N LEU A 142 14.14 10.78 -5.87
CA LEU A 142 14.95 9.82 -6.60
C LEU A 142 14.74 10.03 -8.10
N LYS A 143 15.75 10.62 -8.77
CA LYS A 143 15.63 11.16 -10.13
C LYS A 143 14.46 12.16 -10.21
N ARG A 144 13.37 11.81 -10.88
CA ARG A 144 12.15 12.63 -10.99
C ARG A 144 11.04 12.25 -10.01
N TRP A 145 11.21 11.19 -9.23
CA TRP A 145 10.13 10.61 -8.41
C TRP A 145 10.35 10.92 -6.94
N TRP A 146 9.34 11.50 -6.29
CA TRP A 146 9.31 11.59 -4.83
C TRP A 146 8.86 10.26 -4.23
N ARG A 147 9.48 9.86 -3.12
CA ARG A 147 9.13 8.63 -2.40
C ARG A 147 9.25 8.85 -0.89
N PRO A 148 8.28 8.37 -0.08
CA PRO A 148 8.37 8.49 1.37
C PRO A 148 9.51 7.61 1.89
N GLY A 149 10.33 8.11 2.80
CA GLY A 149 11.37 7.34 3.48
C GLY A 149 10.80 6.48 4.61
N SER A 150 9.68 6.89 5.20
CA SER A 150 8.91 6.08 6.14
C SER A 150 7.39 6.35 6.09
N ILE A 151 6.61 5.36 6.50
CA ILE A 151 5.16 5.47 6.73
C ILE A 151 4.86 4.92 8.11
N LYS A 152 4.24 5.72 8.97
CA LYS A 152 3.71 5.28 10.27
C LYS A 152 2.20 5.13 10.17
N MET A 153 1.71 3.93 10.46
CA MET A 153 0.29 3.61 10.55
C MET A 153 -0.09 3.45 12.03
N ILE A 154 -1.11 4.17 12.48
CA ILE A 154 -1.67 4.06 13.83
C ILE A 154 -3.13 3.64 13.72
N ASN A 155 -3.52 2.57 14.39
CA ASN A 155 -4.90 2.14 14.49
C ASN A 155 -5.53 2.73 15.75
N HIS A 156 -6.59 3.51 15.56
CA HIS A 156 -7.25 4.26 16.62
C HIS A 156 -8.21 3.41 17.46
N GLN A 157 -8.65 2.27 16.92
CA GLN A 157 -9.52 1.33 17.60
C GLN A 157 -8.72 0.38 18.50
N THR A 158 -7.60 -0.16 17.99
CA THR A 158 -6.74 -1.11 18.75
C THR A 158 -5.59 -0.45 19.51
N LYS A 159 -5.31 0.83 19.22
CA LYS A 159 -4.15 1.60 19.73
C LYS A 159 -2.77 1.06 19.32
N LYS A 160 -2.73 0.03 18.46
CA LYS A 160 -1.48 -0.51 17.90
C LYS A 160 -0.95 0.39 16.79
N SER A 161 0.33 0.22 16.47
CA SER A 161 0.96 0.92 15.35
C SER A 161 1.98 0.06 14.63
N SER A 162 2.27 0.43 13.39
CA SER A 162 3.31 -0.21 12.57
C SER A 162 4.03 0.86 11.77
N ILE A 163 5.33 0.67 11.53
CA ILE A 163 6.15 1.60 10.76
C ILE A 163 6.82 0.84 9.62
N LEU A 164 6.60 1.28 8.38
CA LEU A 164 7.40 0.88 7.23
C LEU A 164 8.51 1.90 7.03
N LYS A 165 9.76 1.46 7.00
CA LYS A 165 10.93 2.30 6.71
C LYS A 165 11.69 1.71 5.54
N TRP A 166 12.10 2.56 4.61
CA TRP A 166 12.93 2.14 3.48
C TRP A 166 14.37 2.57 3.72
N LYS A 167 15.30 1.64 3.47
CA LYS A 167 16.74 1.89 3.44
C LYS A 167 17.29 1.45 2.08
N ASN A 168 18.37 2.08 1.63
CA ASN A 168 19.11 1.68 0.42
C ASN A 168 18.26 1.58 -0.85
N ARG A 169 17.31 2.51 -1.04
CA ARG A 169 16.39 2.48 -2.19
C ARG A 169 17.14 2.76 -3.49
N LYS A 170 17.10 1.82 -4.43
CA LYS A 170 17.68 1.94 -5.78
C LYS A 170 16.56 2.00 -6.82
N ILE A 171 16.72 2.83 -7.85
CA ILE A 171 15.76 2.97 -8.94
C ILE A 171 16.43 2.88 -10.31
N GLY A 172 15.70 2.41 -11.33
CA GLY A 172 16.23 2.18 -12.67
C GLY A 172 17.04 0.89 -12.81
N LEU A 173 16.91 -0.02 -11.83
CA LEU A 173 17.33 -1.40 -12.01
C LEU A 173 16.41 -2.07 -13.05
N LYS A 174 16.97 -2.99 -13.83
CA LYS A 174 16.22 -3.76 -14.81
C LYS A 174 15.77 -5.08 -14.17
N PHE A 175 14.48 -5.37 -14.27
CA PHE A 175 13.90 -6.63 -13.88
C PHE A 175 13.20 -7.24 -15.10
N SER A 176 13.22 -8.56 -15.19
CA SER A 176 12.54 -9.31 -16.23
C SER A 176 11.09 -9.60 -15.83
N ALA A 177 10.23 -9.89 -16.81
CA ALA A 177 8.87 -10.35 -16.51
C ALA A 177 8.85 -11.68 -15.73
N LYS A 178 9.92 -12.49 -15.82
CA LYS A 178 10.05 -13.76 -15.11
C LYS A 178 10.22 -13.56 -13.61
N ASP A 179 10.89 -12.48 -13.21
CA ASP A 179 11.14 -12.14 -11.79
C ASP A 179 9.82 -11.95 -11.04
N PHE A 180 8.77 -11.50 -11.74
CA PHE A 180 7.43 -11.30 -11.23
C PHE A 180 6.44 -12.39 -11.65
N HIS A 181 6.91 -13.57 -12.05
CA HIS A 181 6.03 -14.71 -12.33
C HIS A 181 5.76 -15.50 -11.04
N LYS A 182 4.56 -16.05 -10.84
CA LYS A 182 4.21 -16.81 -9.61
C LYS A 182 5.17 -17.96 -9.27
N ASN A 183 5.90 -18.49 -10.26
CA ASN A 183 6.88 -19.56 -10.06
C ASN A 183 8.17 -19.07 -9.39
N SER A 184 8.56 -17.78 -9.55
CA SER A 184 9.74 -17.20 -8.90
C SER A 184 9.62 -17.13 -7.38
N LEU A 185 8.40 -17.30 -6.86
CA LEU A 185 8.16 -17.36 -5.41
C LEU A 185 8.80 -18.57 -4.74
N LYS A 186 9.07 -19.65 -5.49
CA LYS A 186 9.64 -20.90 -4.94
C LYS A 186 11.16 -20.98 -5.06
N GLU A 187 11.76 -20.13 -5.88
CA GLU A 187 13.22 -20.01 -6.08
C GLU A 187 13.87 -19.31 -4.89
#